data_AF-A0A2D5EZ92-F1
#
_entry.id   AF-A0A2D5EZ92-F1
#
_cell.length_a   1.000
_cell.length_b   1.000
_cell.length_c   1.000
_cell.angle_alpha   90.00
_cell.angle_beta   90.00
_cell.angle_gamma   90.00
#
_symmetry.space_group_name_H-M   'P 1'
#
loop_
_entity.id
_entity.type
_entity.pdbx_description
1 polymer ?
#
loop_
_entity_poly.entity_id
_entity_poly.type
_entity_poly.pdbx_seq_one_letter_code
_entity_poly.pdbx_strand_id
1 'polypeptide(L)'
;PADGGGHGGGGGGALQLVSATSITVEASALLRAQGAGGDEQDDAGGGGGAGGALLLEAPTLALSGSFQANGGGGAGGEAFFGDASNGEDGRDDGERAGGGGGADGAGDGGQGGALAELSGSNGGNGDAPGGGGGAAGRVRFVHLAGELTDASTCSPARTTGDLALR
;
A
#
# COMPACT_ATOMS: atom_id res chain seq x y z
N PRO A 1 -0.79 33.41 -9.14
CA PRO A 1 -0.26 32.03 -9.28
C PRO A 1 -1.47 31.10 -9.24
N ALA A 2 -1.50 30.01 -10.00
CA ALA A 2 -2.49 28.97 -9.69
C ALA A 2 -1.91 28.24 -8.49
N ASP A 3 -2.59 28.35 -7.36
CA ASP A 3 -2.20 27.68 -6.13
C ASP A 3 -2.30 26.17 -6.42
N GLY A 4 -1.20 25.46 -6.22
CA GLY A 4 -1.02 24.09 -6.68
C GLY A 4 -1.45 23.12 -5.58
N GLY A 5 -2.14 22.04 -5.94
CA GLY A 5 -2.37 20.95 -4.99
C GLY A 5 -1.08 20.20 -4.64
N GLY A 6 -1.10 19.56 -3.48
CA GLY A 6 -0.06 18.69 -2.96
C GLY A 6 0.37 17.58 -3.90
N HIS A 7 1.62 17.15 -3.75
CA HIS A 7 2.21 16.13 -4.60
C HIS A 7 1.63 14.75 -4.26
N GLY A 8 1.26 13.99 -5.28
CA GLY A 8 0.81 12.61 -5.09
C GLY A 8 1.95 11.69 -4.66
N GLY A 9 1.65 10.73 -3.79
CA GLY A 9 2.57 9.70 -3.33
C GLY A 9 2.99 8.74 -4.44
N GLY A 10 4.24 8.31 -4.40
CA GLY A 10 4.79 7.31 -5.31
C GLY A 10 4.11 5.95 -5.17
N GLY A 11 3.82 5.28 -6.29
CA GLY A 11 3.33 3.91 -6.28
C GLY A 11 4.38 2.89 -5.85
N GLY A 12 3.93 1.75 -5.34
CA GLY A 12 4.77 0.63 -4.93
C GLY A 12 5.38 -0.12 -6.11
N GLY A 13 6.61 -0.61 -5.92
CA GLY A 13 7.32 -1.43 -6.89
C GLY A 13 6.77 -2.86 -7.01
N ALA A 14 7.30 -3.63 -7.96
CA ALA A 14 6.95 -5.04 -8.12
C ALA A 14 8.17 -5.95 -7.97
N LEU A 15 8.00 -7.08 -7.28
CA LEU A 15 8.98 -8.15 -7.17
C LEU A 15 8.37 -9.48 -7.61
N GLN A 16 9.03 -10.14 -8.54
CA GLN A 16 8.74 -11.51 -8.93
C GLN A 16 9.97 -12.38 -8.71
N LEU A 17 9.82 -13.43 -7.91
CA LEU A 17 10.83 -14.48 -7.74
C LEU A 17 10.30 -15.79 -8.30
N VAL A 18 11.08 -16.38 -9.20
CA VAL A 18 10.77 -17.67 -9.81
C VAL A 18 11.91 -18.65 -9.53
N SER A 19 11.57 -19.85 -9.08
CA SER A 19 12.51 -20.93 -8.85
C SER A 19 12.01 -22.21 -9.50
N ALA A 20 12.92 -22.98 -10.10
CA ALA A 20 12.60 -24.29 -10.65
C ALA A 20 12.51 -25.38 -9.56
N THR A 21 12.81 -25.05 -8.30
CA THR A 21 12.82 -26.01 -7.19
C THR A 21 12.02 -25.49 -6.00
N SER A 22 12.57 -24.54 -5.26
CA SER A 22 11.94 -24.02 -4.04
C SER A 22 12.24 -22.55 -3.79
N ILE A 23 11.35 -21.90 -3.02
CA ILE A 23 11.59 -20.61 -2.37
C ILE A 23 11.26 -20.76 -0.89
N THR A 24 12.17 -20.30 -0.04
CA THR A 24 11.99 -20.22 1.41
C THR A 24 12.06 -18.76 1.85
N VAL A 25 11.09 -18.33 2.66
CA VAL A 25 11.06 -17.01 3.29
C VAL A 25 10.92 -17.20 4.80
N GLU A 26 11.98 -16.85 5.53
CA GLU A 26 12.07 -17.01 6.98
C GLU A 26 11.25 -15.96 7.74
N ALA A 27 10.94 -16.23 9.01
CA ALA A 27 10.00 -15.45 9.80
C ALA A 27 10.42 -13.99 10.02
N SER A 28 11.72 -13.69 9.98
CA SER A 28 12.25 -12.32 10.11
C SER A 28 12.27 -11.54 8.79
N ALA A 29 11.94 -12.18 7.66
CA ALA A 29 11.98 -11.53 6.36
C ALA A 29 10.74 -10.65 6.15
N LEU A 30 10.98 -9.48 5.56
CA LEU A 30 9.96 -8.52 5.17
C LEU A 30 10.14 -8.16 3.70
N LEU A 31 9.11 -8.40 2.89
CA LEU A 31 9.07 -8.02 1.48
C LEU A 31 8.07 -6.87 1.32
N ARG A 32 8.55 -5.72 0.83
CA ARG A 32 7.78 -4.47 0.70
C ARG A 32 7.57 -4.08 -0.76
N ALA A 33 6.32 -3.80 -1.10
CA ALA A 33 5.86 -3.20 -2.34
C ALA A 33 4.81 -2.13 -2.01
N GLN A 34 5.09 -1.31 -0.99
CA GLN A 34 4.15 -0.34 -0.41
C GLN A 34 4.06 0.91 -1.29
N GLY A 35 2.90 1.55 -1.33
CA GLY A 35 2.78 2.93 -1.83
C GLY A 35 3.24 3.95 -0.79
N ALA A 36 3.70 5.11 -1.25
CA ALA A 36 4.10 6.23 -0.39
C ALA A 36 2.91 7.12 -0.04
N GLY A 37 3.03 7.87 1.07
CA GLY A 37 2.08 8.92 1.44
C GLY A 37 2.02 10.04 0.39
N GLY A 38 0.88 10.71 0.30
CA GLY A 38 0.77 11.98 -0.42
C GLY A 38 1.34 13.14 0.41
N ASP A 39 1.80 14.18 -0.27
CA ASP A 39 2.38 15.36 0.37
C ASP A 39 1.37 16.49 0.54
N GLU A 40 1.47 17.25 1.63
CA GLU A 40 0.76 18.52 1.80
C GLU A 40 1.42 19.64 0.97
N GLN A 41 0.64 20.46 0.26
CA GLN A 41 1.17 21.68 -0.35
C GLN A 41 0.08 22.68 -0.76
N ASP A 42 0.25 23.91 -0.28
CA ASP A 42 -0.52 25.16 -0.32
C ASP A 42 -2.05 25.12 -0.18
N ASP A 43 -2.75 24.18 -0.82
CA ASP A 43 -4.22 24.11 -0.78
C ASP A 43 -4.71 22.67 -0.62
N ALA A 44 -4.77 21.89 -1.71
CA ALA A 44 -5.35 20.56 -1.69
C ALA A 44 -4.32 19.51 -1.29
N GLY A 45 -4.72 18.50 -0.51
CA GLY A 45 -3.84 17.40 -0.16
C GLY A 45 -3.47 16.53 -1.37
N GLY A 46 -2.21 16.12 -1.47
CA GLY A 46 -1.76 15.12 -2.43
C GLY A 46 -2.36 13.74 -2.16
N GLY A 47 -2.74 13.00 -3.21
CA GLY A 47 -3.26 11.63 -3.07
C GLY A 47 -2.17 10.61 -2.70
N GLY A 48 -2.51 9.57 -1.97
CA GLY A 48 -1.58 8.49 -1.61
C GLY A 48 -1.26 7.55 -2.78
N GLY A 49 -0.06 6.97 -2.75
CA GLY A 49 0.42 6.03 -3.74
C GLY A 49 -0.20 4.65 -3.59
N ALA A 50 -0.53 3.99 -4.71
CA ALA A 50 -1.02 2.60 -4.69
C ALA A 50 0.10 1.60 -4.33
N GLY A 51 -0.25 0.52 -3.66
CA GLY A 51 0.64 -0.63 -3.46
C GLY A 51 0.97 -1.35 -4.78
N GLY A 52 2.11 -2.02 -4.79
CA GLY A 52 2.67 -2.75 -5.93
C GLY A 52 2.38 -4.25 -5.90
N ALA A 53 3.30 -5.08 -6.39
CA ALA A 53 3.04 -6.52 -6.54
C ALA A 53 4.18 -7.38 -5.99
N LEU A 54 3.82 -8.44 -5.26
CA LEU A 54 4.73 -9.50 -4.82
C LEU A 54 4.25 -10.83 -5.41
N LEU A 55 5.11 -11.47 -6.21
CA LEU A 55 4.86 -12.78 -6.81
C LEU A 55 6.00 -13.74 -6.47
N LEU A 56 5.66 -14.87 -5.83
CA LEU A 56 6.56 -16.00 -5.65
C LEU A 56 6.04 -17.19 -6.46
N GLU A 57 6.91 -17.78 -7.27
CA GLU A 57 6.58 -18.95 -8.08
C GLU A 57 7.67 -20.02 -7.94
N ALA A 58 7.32 -21.18 -7.37
CA ALA A 58 8.23 -22.32 -7.28
C ALA A 58 7.45 -23.60 -7.03
N PRO A 59 7.96 -24.79 -7.43
CA PRO A 59 7.34 -26.05 -7.08
C PRO A 59 7.00 -26.18 -5.59
N THR A 60 7.96 -25.86 -4.71
CA THR A 60 7.76 -25.85 -3.25
C THR A 60 7.95 -24.45 -2.66
N LEU A 61 7.00 -24.01 -1.83
CA LEU A 61 7.05 -22.75 -1.09
C LEU A 61 7.00 -23.01 0.42
N ALA A 62 7.98 -22.48 1.16
CA ALA A 62 8.01 -22.49 2.63
C ALA A 62 8.10 -21.06 3.16
N LEU A 63 6.97 -20.49 3.58
CA LEU A 63 6.81 -19.06 3.84
C LEU A 63 6.41 -18.79 5.29
N SER A 64 7.16 -17.93 5.96
CA SER A 64 6.90 -17.53 7.36
C SER A 64 7.10 -16.03 7.63
N GLY A 65 7.66 -15.29 6.67
CA GLY A 65 7.87 -13.83 6.77
C GLY A 65 6.61 -12.99 6.47
N SER A 66 6.82 -11.67 6.34
CA SER A 66 5.77 -10.68 6.06
C SER A 66 5.82 -10.16 4.62
N PHE A 67 4.66 -10.04 3.98
CA PHE A 67 4.50 -9.61 2.59
C PHE A 67 3.54 -8.43 2.49
N GLN A 68 4.08 -7.23 2.28
CA GLN A 68 3.35 -5.97 2.41
C GLN A 68 3.32 -5.20 1.09
N ALA A 69 2.13 -5.02 0.53
CA ALA A 69 1.86 -4.25 -0.67
C ALA A 69 0.67 -3.29 -0.43
N ASN A 70 0.67 -2.58 0.69
CA ASN A 70 -0.41 -1.65 1.05
C ASN A 70 -0.29 -0.34 0.28
N GLY A 71 -1.39 0.40 0.15
CA GLY A 71 -1.37 1.77 -0.35
C GLY A 71 -0.96 2.77 0.75
N GLY A 72 -0.40 3.90 0.35
CA GLY A 72 -0.14 5.04 1.23
C GLY A 72 -1.40 5.89 1.45
N GLY A 73 -1.40 6.68 2.53
CA GLY A 73 -2.46 7.66 2.81
C GLY A 73 -2.32 8.90 1.94
N GLY A 74 -3.42 9.62 1.69
CA GLY A 74 -3.37 10.97 1.13
C GLY A 74 -3.05 12.01 2.21
N ALA A 75 -2.54 13.16 1.81
CA ALA A 75 -2.35 14.32 2.69
C ALA A 75 -3.67 15.04 3.00
N GLY A 76 -3.69 15.77 4.11
CA GLY A 76 -4.74 16.76 4.37
C GLY A 76 -4.60 17.97 3.45
N GLY A 77 -5.69 18.70 3.23
CA GLY A 77 -5.63 20.03 2.63
C GLY A 77 -5.29 21.10 3.67
N GLU A 78 -4.76 22.22 3.22
CA GLU A 78 -4.50 23.40 4.05
C GLU A 78 -5.34 24.59 3.57
N ALA A 79 -6.09 25.21 4.48
CA ALA A 79 -6.90 26.38 4.16
C ALA A 79 -6.27 27.62 4.79
N PHE A 80 -5.70 28.51 3.96
CA PHE A 80 -5.19 29.85 4.28
C PHE A 80 -4.08 29.97 5.36
N PHE A 81 -4.25 29.39 6.56
CA PHE A 81 -3.40 29.62 7.74
C PHE A 81 -3.28 28.42 8.70
N GLY A 82 -2.87 27.24 8.22
CA GLY A 82 -2.51 26.15 9.13
C GLY A 82 -1.70 25.06 8.48
N ASP A 83 -0.92 24.34 9.31
CA ASP A 83 -0.09 23.23 8.84
C ASP A 83 -0.98 21.99 8.68
N ALA A 84 -1.33 21.65 7.44
CA ALA A 84 -1.84 20.31 7.14
C ALA A 84 -0.74 19.26 7.34
N SER A 85 -1.09 17.98 7.27
CA SER A 85 -0.10 16.91 7.35
C SER A 85 -0.11 15.98 6.15
N ASN A 86 1.06 15.39 5.89
CA ASN A 86 1.30 14.39 4.88
C ASN A 86 0.52 13.12 5.22
N GLY A 87 0.24 12.33 4.20
CA GLY A 87 -0.24 10.97 4.39
C GLY A 87 0.89 10.06 4.89
N GLU A 88 0.54 8.98 5.58
CA GLU A 88 1.51 7.95 5.96
C GLU A 88 1.91 7.11 4.73
N ASP A 89 3.17 6.67 4.68
CA ASP A 89 3.56 5.57 3.81
C ASP A 89 2.82 4.28 4.18
N GLY A 90 2.68 3.36 3.22
CA GLY A 90 2.15 2.03 3.50
C GLY A 90 2.88 1.34 4.66
N ARG A 91 2.11 0.68 5.54
CA ARG A 91 2.59 0.18 6.83
C ARG A 91 3.06 -1.28 6.81
N ASP A 92 4.10 -1.58 7.58
CA ASP A 92 4.69 -2.92 7.66
C ASP A 92 3.90 -3.88 8.56
N ASP A 93 3.04 -3.36 9.42
CA ASP A 93 2.16 -4.14 10.33
C ASP A 93 0.87 -4.64 9.67
N GLY A 94 0.59 -4.20 8.44
CA GLY A 94 -0.61 -4.55 7.69
C GLY A 94 -1.79 -3.66 7.99
N GLU A 95 -1.68 -2.69 8.89
CA GLU A 95 -2.72 -1.68 9.06
C GLU A 95 -2.78 -0.75 7.85
N ARG A 96 -3.92 -0.08 7.68
CA ARG A 96 -4.09 0.96 6.67
C ARG A 96 -3.19 2.14 7.02
N ALA A 97 -2.49 2.69 6.04
CA ALA A 97 -1.76 3.93 6.22
C ALA A 97 -2.73 5.07 6.55
N GLY A 98 -2.44 5.83 7.60
CA GLY A 98 -3.21 7.02 7.98
C GLY A 98 -3.22 8.07 6.88
N GLY A 99 -4.36 8.70 6.65
CA GLY A 99 -4.41 9.96 5.91
C GLY A 99 -3.96 11.11 6.81
N GLY A 100 -3.43 12.17 6.21
CA GLY A 100 -3.01 13.36 6.94
C GLY A 100 -4.19 14.20 7.44
N GLY A 101 -4.00 14.99 8.50
CA GLY A 101 -5.02 15.90 9.01
C GLY A 101 -5.11 17.17 8.17
N GLY A 102 -6.33 17.61 7.85
CA GLY A 102 -6.58 18.90 7.22
C GLY A 102 -6.50 20.06 8.22
N ALA A 103 -6.11 21.25 7.76
CA ALA A 103 -6.04 22.47 8.59
C ALA A 103 -7.27 23.39 8.39
N ASP A 104 -7.70 24.08 9.45
CA ASP A 104 -8.68 25.18 9.39
C ASP A 104 -9.98 24.91 8.60
N GLY A 105 -10.52 23.69 8.68
CA GLY A 105 -11.74 23.30 7.97
C GLY A 105 -11.53 22.77 6.55
N ALA A 106 -10.26 22.61 6.15
CA ALA A 106 -9.87 21.76 5.04
C ALA A 106 -10.18 20.27 5.32
N GLY A 107 -10.18 19.48 4.24
CA GLY A 107 -10.46 18.06 4.32
C GLY A 107 -9.25 17.23 4.76
N ASP A 108 -9.48 16.23 5.60
CA ASP A 108 -8.48 15.21 5.94
C ASP A 108 -8.12 14.34 4.73
N GLY A 109 -6.90 13.82 4.70
CA GLY A 109 -6.47 12.83 3.74
C GLY A 109 -7.18 11.49 3.94
N GLY A 110 -7.35 10.76 2.83
CA GLY A 110 -7.87 9.42 2.84
C GLY A 110 -6.83 8.40 3.29
N GLN A 111 -7.24 7.39 4.05
CA GLN A 111 -6.40 6.27 4.44
C GLN A 111 -6.07 5.35 3.24
N GLY A 112 -4.87 4.77 3.22
CA GLY A 112 -4.45 3.79 2.21
C GLY A 112 -5.21 2.46 2.31
N GLY A 113 -5.22 1.67 1.24
CA GLY A 113 -5.81 0.32 1.22
C GLY A 113 -4.89 -0.71 1.86
N ALA A 114 -5.45 -1.64 2.63
CA ALA A 114 -4.74 -2.75 3.27
C ALA A 114 -5.68 -3.91 3.63
N LEU A 115 -5.14 -5.08 3.96
CA LEU A 115 -5.88 -6.29 4.39
C LEU A 115 -7.06 -6.63 3.45
N ALA A 116 -8.28 -6.54 3.96
CA ALA A 116 -9.52 -6.78 3.22
C ALA A 116 -10.10 -5.51 2.57
N GLU A 117 -9.68 -4.33 3.01
CA GLU A 117 -10.07 -3.03 2.45
C GLU A 117 -9.06 -2.63 1.37
N LEU A 118 -9.19 -3.25 0.20
CA LEU A 118 -8.23 -3.08 -0.90
C LEU A 118 -8.23 -1.68 -1.50
N SER A 119 -9.32 -0.94 -1.36
CA SER A 119 -9.39 0.45 -1.85
C SER A 119 -8.88 1.39 -0.77
N GLY A 120 -8.15 2.43 -1.18
CA GLY A 120 -7.97 3.59 -0.31
C GLY A 120 -9.31 4.31 -0.11
N SER A 121 -9.43 5.10 0.96
CA SER A 121 -10.62 5.93 1.17
C SER A 121 -10.47 7.26 0.44
N ASN A 122 -11.60 7.89 0.14
CA ASN A 122 -11.60 9.28 -0.34
C ASN A 122 -11.03 10.21 0.74
N GLY A 123 -10.44 11.33 0.32
CA GLY A 123 -10.17 12.45 1.22
C GLY A 123 -11.47 13.17 1.61
N GLY A 124 -11.39 13.93 2.70
CA GLY A 124 -12.43 14.80 3.17
C GLY A 124 -12.65 16.00 2.24
N ASN A 125 -13.88 16.51 2.25
CA ASN A 125 -14.19 17.78 1.61
C ASN A 125 -13.84 18.93 2.56
N GLY A 126 -13.51 20.07 2.00
CA GLY A 126 -13.27 21.32 2.73
C GLY A 126 -13.06 22.47 1.74
N ASP A 127 -12.74 23.65 2.26
CA ASP A 127 -12.35 24.78 1.42
C ASP A 127 -11.11 24.44 0.57
N ALA A 128 -10.22 23.64 1.16
CA ALA A 128 -9.20 22.89 0.46
C ALA A 128 -9.39 21.38 0.72
N PRO A 129 -9.61 20.53 -0.31
CA PRO A 129 -9.92 19.13 -0.10
C PRO A 129 -8.67 18.31 0.26
N GLY A 130 -8.86 17.24 1.02
CA GLY A 130 -7.80 16.26 1.28
C GLY A 130 -7.59 15.30 0.10
N GLY A 131 -6.37 14.77 -0.02
CA GLY A 131 -6.03 13.78 -1.03
C GLY A 131 -6.64 12.41 -0.71
N GLY A 132 -7.08 11.66 -1.72
CA GLY A 132 -7.53 10.27 -1.53
C GLY A 132 -6.38 9.32 -1.22
N GLY A 133 -6.62 8.26 -0.46
CA GLY A 133 -5.62 7.21 -0.19
C GLY A 133 -5.39 6.29 -1.39
N GLY A 134 -4.20 5.71 -1.47
CA GLY A 134 -3.84 4.75 -2.51
C GLY A 134 -4.44 3.37 -2.26
N ALA A 135 -4.76 2.63 -3.33
CA ALA A 135 -5.25 1.25 -3.22
C ALA A 135 -4.14 0.27 -2.79
N ALA A 136 -4.52 -0.84 -2.16
CA ALA A 136 -3.63 -1.97 -1.94
C ALA A 136 -3.25 -2.64 -3.27
N GLY A 137 -2.05 -3.21 -3.29
CA GLY A 137 -1.46 -3.93 -4.39
C GLY A 137 -1.90 -5.40 -4.45
N ARG A 138 -0.95 -6.31 -4.69
CA ARG A 138 -1.22 -7.75 -4.77
C ARG A 138 -0.09 -8.59 -4.19
N VAL A 139 -0.47 -9.62 -3.44
CA VAL A 139 0.42 -10.72 -3.06
C VAL A 139 -0.09 -12.01 -3.72
N ARG A 140 0.77 -12.70 -4.47
CA ARG A 140 0.42 -13.94 -5.15
C ARG A 140 1.50 -15.00 -5.00
N PHE A 141 1.10 -16.20 -4.63
CA PHE A 141 1.97 -17.37 -4.55
C PHE A 141 1.51 -18.42 -5.57
N VAL A 142 2.46 -19.00 -6.30
CA VAL A 142 2.20 -20.04 -7.30
C VAL A 142 3.09 -21.23 -7.01
N HIS A 143 2.49 -22.40 -6.83
CA HIS A 143 3.20 -23.61 -6.38
C HIS A 143 2.58 -24.89 -6.92
N LEU A 144 3.24 -26.04 -6.75
CA LEU A 144 2.59 -27.33 -7.03
C LEU A 144 1.56 -27.65 -5.94
N ALA A 145 0.45 -28.30 -6.32
CA ALA A 145 -0.58 -28.67 -5.37
C ALA A 145 -0.01 -29.50 -4.20
N GLY A 146 -0.28 -29.08 -2.96
CA GLY A 146 0.24 -29.72 -1.74
C GLY A 146 1.63 -29.25 -1.29
N GLU A 147 2.31 -28.41 -2.06
CA GLU A 147 3.70 -28.00 -1.81
C GLU A 147 3.84 -26.58 -1.22
N LEU A 148 2.80 -26.08 -0.55
CA LEU A 148 2.81 -24.81 0.18
C LEU A 148 2.76 -25.04 1.69
N THR A 149 3.83 -24.69 2.38
CA THR A 149 3.86 -24.51 3.84
C THR A 149 3.86 -23.03 4.15
N ASP A 150 2.81 -22.54 4.82
CA ASP A 150 2.55 -21.11 4.92
C ASP A 150 2.10 -20.67 6.31
N ALA A 151 2.99 -19.96 6.99
CA ALA A 151 2.77 -19.24 8.23
C ALA A 151 2.97 -17.72 8.04
N SER A 152 2.97 -17.24 6.79
CA SER A 152 3.25 -15.84 6.47
C SER A 152 2.10 -14.90 6.86
N THR A 153 2.46 -13.65 7.15
CA THR A 153 1.52 -12.54 7.20
C THR A 153 1.52 -11.81 5.86
N CYS A 154 0.33 -11.48 5.36
CA CYS A 154 0.18 -10.82 4.07
C CYS A 154 -0.83 -9.68 4.18
N SER A 155 -0.45 -8.51 3.66
CA SER A 155 -1.37 -7.41 3.44
C SER A 155 -1.09 -6.77 2.07
N PRO A 156 -2.04 -6.79 1.12
CA PRO A 156 -3.37 -7.40 1.21
C PRO A 156 -3.32 -8.94 1.31
N ALA A 157 -4.49 -9.55 1.55
CA ALA A 157 -4.60 -11.01 1.57
C ALA A 157 -4.04 -11.62 0.28
N ARG A 158 -3.19 -12.64 0.44
CA ARG A 158 -2.59 -13.34 -0.69
C ARG A 158 -3.61 -14.11 -1.52
N THR A 159 -3.29 -14.31 -2.79
CA THR A 159 -3.95 -15.27 -3.67
C THR A 159 -3.00 -16.41 -4.00
N THR A 160 -3.52 -17.62 -4.23
CA THR A 160 -2.73 -18.79 -4.62
C THR A 160 -3.08 -19.27 -6.04
N GLY A 161 -2.18 -20.01 -6.66
CA GLY A 161 -2.45 -20.72 -7.92
C GLY A 161 -1.55 -21.92 -8.11
N ASP A 162 -1.99 -22.87 -8.92
CA ASP A 162 -1.24 -24.10 -9.18
C ASP A 162 -0.30 -23.95 -10.38
N LEU A 163 0.92 -24.49 -10.24
CA LEU A 163 1.80 -24.76 -11.38
C LEU A 163 1.22 -25.91 -12.19
N ALA A 164 0.94 -25.67 -13.46
CA ALA A 164 0.61 -26.74 -14.39
C ALA A 164 1.87 -27.60 -14.62
N LEU A 165 1.80 -28.88 -14.26
CA LEU A 165 2.80 -29.87 -14.66
C LEU A 165 2.82 -29.91 -16.20
N ARG A 166 3.91 -29.44 -16.81
CA ARG A 166 4.16 -29.55 -18.26
C ARG A 166 4.92 -30.82 -18.57
#